data_AF-A0A6N2M8M8-F1
#
_entry.id   AF-A0A6N2M8M8-F1
#
_cell.length_a   1.000
_cell.length_b   1.000
_cell.length_c   1.000
_cell.angle_alpha   90.00
_cell.angle_beta   90.00
_cell.angle_gamma   90.00
#
_symmetry.space_group_name_H-M   'P 1'
#
loop_
_entity.id
_entity.type
_entity.pdbx_description
1 polymer ?
#
loop_
_entity_poly.entity_id
_entity_poly.type
_entity_poly.pdbx_seq_one_letter_code
_entity_poly.pdbx_strand_id
1 'polypeptide(L)'
;MAESVSKRLPLLRSITGPRACPFYKRIPDTGFSVDAFRYGPIPGCSAYFLTHFHYDHYGGLTKGWSHGPVYCTPLTARLLTICLSLNSLYIHPLELDKEYVIQGVKVTLLEANHCPGAALLHFRLHDWDLLFAHWRFQGF
;
A
#
# COMPACT_ATOMS: atom_id res chain seq x y z
N MET A 1 -49.38 11.97 36.76
CA MET A 1 -48.57 12.34 35.58
C MET A 1 -47.22 11.70 35.75
N ALA A 2 -46.93 10.65 34.98
CA ALA A 2 -45.67 9.91 35.02
C ALA A 2 -44.83 10.34 33.83
N GLU A 3 -43.62 10.83 34.09
CA GLU A 3 -42.68 11.30 33.06
C GLU A 3 -41.64 10.21 32.82
N SER A 4 -41.64 9.62 31.62
CA SER A 4 -40.71 8.53 31.25
C SER A 4 -39.37 9.10 30.79
N VAL A 5 -38.33 8.97 31.61
CA VAL A 5 -36.95 9.28 31.20
C VAL A 5 -36.39 8.07 30.45
N SER A 6 -36.42 8.13 29.12
CA SER A 6 -35.75 7.17 28.24
C SER A 6 -34.23 7.34 28.37
N LYS A 7 -33.60 6.49 29.19
CA LYS A 7 -32.14 6.37 29.24
C LYS A 7 -31.69 5.68 27.95
N ARG A 8 -31.27 6.46 26.95
CA ARG A 8 -30.57 5.97 25.76
C ARG A 8 -29.28 5.26 26.20
N LEU A 9 -29.21 3.97 25.93
CA LEU A 9 -27.99 3.17 26.03
C LEU A 9 -26.93 3.78 25.09
N PRO A 10 -25.66 3.95 25.50
CA PRO A 10 -24.64 4.47 24.60
C PRO A 10 -24.49 3.50 23.43
N LEU A 11 -24.64 4.02 22.21
CA LEU A 11 -24.28 3.33 20.97
C LEU A 11 -22.89 2.74 21.13
N LEU A 12 -22.78 1.42 20.95
CA LEU A 12 -21.51 0.71 20.90
C LEU A 12 -20.65 1.39 19.84
N ARG A 13 -19.72 2.26 20.26
CA ARG A 13 -18.66 2.75 19.39
C ARG A 13 -17.98 1.51 18.84
N SER A 14 -17.94 1.38 17.51
CA SER A 14 -17.25 0.26 16.87
C SER A 14 -15.84 0.18 17.46
N ILE A 15 -15.50 -0.99 18.00
CA ILE A 15 -14.13 -1.33 18.40
C ILE A 15 -13.36 -1.47 17.09
N THR A 16 -12.98 -0.36 16.48
CA THR A 16 -12.21 -0.35 15.25
C THR A 16 -11.00 0.53 15.49
N GLY A 17 -10.10 0.02 16.34
CA GLY A 17 -8.70 0.40 16.22
C GLY A 17 -8.20 0.10 14.79
N PRO A 18 -7.07 0.68 14.37
CA PRO A 18 -6.48 0.41 13.06
C PRO A 18 -6.37 -1.11 12.86
N ARG A 19 -6.89 -1.62 11.74
CA ARG A 19 -6.71 -3.04 11.40
C ARG A 19 -5.22 -3.30 11.29
N ALA A 20 -4.72 -4.34 11.96
CA ALA A 20 -3.34 -4.76 11.81
C ALA A 20 -3.07 -5.15 10.34
N CYS A 21 -1.90 -4.74 9.82
CA CYS A 21 -1.47 -5.14 8.48
C CYS A 21 -1.16 -6.65 8.48
N PRO A 22 -1.74 -7.44 7.55
CA PRO A 22 -1.50 -8.88 7.48
C PRO A 22 -0.06 -9.19 7.06
N PHE A 23 0.46 -10.34 7.51
CA PHE A 23 1.85 -10.74 7.28
C PHE A 23 2.22 -10.80 5.79
N TYR A 24 1.33 -11.29 4.93
CA TYR A 24 1.57 -11.45 3.49
C TYR A 24 1.63 -10.12 2.70
N LYS A 25 1.41 -8.98 3.37
CA LYS A 25 1.62 -7.64 2.79
C LYS A 25 2.90 -6.98 3.30
N ARG A 26 3.66 -7.65 4.18
CA ARG A 26 4.94 -7.17 4.71
C ARG A 26 6.05 -8.01 4.11
N ILE A 27 7.15 -7.37 3.75
CA ILE A 27 8.33 -8.09 3.27
C ILE A 27 9.18 -8.44 4.50
N PRO A 28 9.45 -9.73 4.77
CA PRO A 28 10.23 -10.15 5.94
C PRO A 28 11.57 -9.43 6.04
N ASP A 29 12.00 -9.15 7.27
CA ASP A 29 13.30 -8.55 7.59
C ASP A 29 13.59 -7.20 6.91
N THR A 30 12.53 -6.49 6.49
CA THR A 30 12.63 -5.14 5.93
C THR A 30 11.58 -4.20 6.52
N GLY A 31 11.75 -2.90 6.31
CA GLY A 31 10.74 -1.89 6.59
C GLY A 31 9.68 -1.75 5.50
N PHE A 32 9.45 -2.78 4.67
CA PHE A 32 8.63 -2.65 3.47
C PHE A 32 7.24 -3.27 3.61
N SER A 33 6.28 -2.65 2.95
CA SER A 33 4.96 -3.24 2.72
C SER A 33 4.50 -3.08 1.27
N VAL A 34 3.62 -3.97 0.82
CA VAL A 34 3.09 -3.98 -0.54
C VAL A 34 1.55 -3.95 -0.49
N ASP A 35 0.95 -3.00 -1.20
CA ASP A 35 -0.51 -2.83 -1.32
C ASP A 35 -1.21 -2.72 0.05
N ALA A 36 -0.59 -2.04 1.02
CA ALA A 36 -0.95 -2.05 2.43
C ALA A 36 -1.47 -0.69 2.95
N PHE A 37 -2.18 0.06 2.11
CA PHE A 37 -2.52 1.46 2.40
C PHE A 37 -3.73 1.65 3.33
N ARG A 38 -4.57 0.62 3.51
CA ARG A 38 -5.79 0.67 4.35
C ARG A 38 -5.57 0.43 5.85
N TYR A 39 -4.32 0.25 6.27
CA TYR A 39 -3.98 -0.14 7.64
C TYR A 39 -3.43 1.02 8.49
N GLY A 40 -3.42 2.25 7.95
CA GLY A 40 -2.84 3.42 8.62
C GLY A 40 -1.31 3.31 8.75
N PRO A 41 -0.70 3.94 9.77
CA PRO A 41 0.74 3.80 10.01
C PRO A 41 1.05 2.37 10.46
N ILE A 42 1.87 1.67 9.68
CA ILE A 42 2.27 0.29 9.98
C ILE A 42 3.55 0.34 10.82
N PRO A 43 3.57 -0.23 12.04
CA PRO A 43 4.76 -0.19 12.91
C PRO A 43 6.00 -0.78 12.23
N GLY A 44 7.08 0.00 12.16
CA GLY A 44 8.34 -0.37 11.51
C GLY A 44 8.30 -0.33 9.98
N CYS A 45 7.21 0.11 9.36
CA CYS A 45 7.15 0.32 7.91
C CYS A 45 7.66 1.73 7.56
N SER A 46 8.60 1.79 6.64
CA SER A 46 9.29 3.00 6.19
C SER A 46 9.26 3.16 4.66
N ALA A 47 8.87 2.13 3.92
CA ALA A 47 8.63 2.19 2.48
C ALA A 47 7.38 1.39 2.09
N TYR A 48 6.52 2.01 1.31
CA TYR A 48 5.29 1.41 0.82
C TYR A 48 5.41 1.21 -0.69
N PHE A 49 5.07 0.02 -1.17
CA PHE A 49 5.06 -0.30 -2.58
C PHE A 49 3.61 -0.47 -3.06
N LEU A 50 3.30 0.10 -4.21
CA LEU A 50 2.03 -0.12 -4.91
C LEU A 50 2.30 -0.86 -6.21
N THR A 51 1.73 -2.06 -6.34
CA THR A 51 1.94 -2.90 -7.53
C THR A 51 1.24 -2.33 -8.76
N HIS A 52 0.00 -1.83 -8.60
CA HIS A 52 -0.80 -1.27 -9.69
C HIS A 52 -1.98 -0.44 -9.17
N PHE A 53 -2.62 0.32 -10.06
CA PHE A 53 -3.69 1.27 -9.73
C PHE A 53 -5.10 0.63 -9.73
N HIS A 54 -5.33 -0.43 -8.95
CA HIS A 54 -6.69 -0.93 -8.65
C HIS A 54 -7.07 -0.66 -7.19
N TYR A 55 -8.36 -0.39 -6.95
CA TYR A 55 -8.85 0.13 -5.67
C TYR A 55 -8.62 -0.81 -4.48
N ASP A 56 -8.71 -2.11 -4.69
CA ASP A 56 -8.42 -3.10 -3.65
C ASP A 56 -6.94 -3.10 -3.23
N HIS A 57 -6.04 -2.60 -4.08
CA HIS A 57 -4.61 -2.47 -3.82
C HIS A 57 -4.22 -1.09 -3.27
N TYR A 58 -4.63 0.00 -3.93
CA TYR A 58 -4.30 1.37 -3.49
C TYR A 58 -5.20 1.87 -2.35
N GLY A 59 -6.31 1.19 -2.08
CA GLY A 59 -7.35 1.62 -1.15
C GLY A 59 -6.76 1.99 0.22
N GLY A 60 -7.04 3.24 0.64
CA GLY A 60 -6.45 3.88 1.81
C GLY A 60 -5.51 5.05 1.45
N LEU A 61 -4.95 5.07 0.24
CA LEU A 61 -4.26 6.26 -0.28
C LEU A 61 -5.26 7.39 -0.50
N THR A 62 -4.92 8.57 0.02
CA THR A 62 -5.69 9.81 -0.12
C THR A 62 -4.73 10.99 -0.20
N LYS A 63 -5.22 12.18 -0.58
CA LYS A 63 -4.45 13.44 -0.53
C LYS A 63 -3.77 13.73 0.83
N GLY A 64 -4.30 13.17 1.92
CA GLY A 64 -3.78 13.33 3.28
C GLY A 64 -2.75 12.29 3.69
N TRP A 65 -2.30 11.43 2.78
CA TRP A 65 -1.28 10.42 3.07
C TRP A 65 -0.02 11.05 3.63
N SER A 66 0.48 10.47 4.72
CA SER A 66 1.66 10.96 5.44
C SER A 66 2.44 9.85 6.14
N HIS A 67 2.18 8.59 5.78
CA HIS A 67 2.75 7.43 6.48
C HIS A 67 4.11 7.00 5.93
N GLY A 68 4.50 7.46 4.74
CA GLY A 68 5.80 7.18 4.15
C GLY A 68 5.83 7.27 2.62
N PRO A 69 7.01 7.11 2.02
CA PRO A 69 7.17 7.10 0.57
C PRO A 69 6.44 5.91 -0.08
N VAL A 70 5.85 6.18 -1.24
CA VAL A 70 5.12 5.24 -2.10
C VAL A 70 5.92 5.00 -3.36
N TYR A 71 6.49 3.81 -3.49
CA TYR A 71 7.25 3.35 -4.64
C TYR A 71 6.34 2.60 -5.61
N CYS A 72 6.39 2.96 -6.89
CA CYS A 72 5.55 2.36 -7.94
C CYS A 72 6.13 2.66 -9.33
N THR A 73 5.52 2.14 -10.39
CA THR A 73 5.91 2.47 -11.77
C THR A 73 5.60 3.94 -12.11
N PRO A 74 6.24 4.54 -13.14
CA PRO A 74 5.98 5.92 -13.54
C PRO A 74 4.55 6.15 -14.05
N LEU A 75 3.89 5.11 -14.56
CA LEU A 75 2.48 5.19 -14.97
C LEU A 75 1.57 5.22 -13.74
N THR A 76 1.77 4.30 -12.78
CA THR A 76 1.02 4.30 -11.51
C THR A 76 1.22 5.61 -10.73
N ALA A 77 2.43 6.16 -10.70
CA ALA A 77 2.71 7.46 -10.08
C ALA A 77 1.87 8.61 -10.67
N ARG A 78 1.72 8.64 -12.00
CA ARG A 78 0.88 9.62 -12.69
C ARG A 78 -0.60 9.46 -12.31
N LEU A 79 -1.11 8.23 -12.25
CA LEU A 79 -2.48 7.95 -11.82
C LEU A 79 -2.72 8.36 -10.35
N LEU A 80 -1.78 8.09 -9.44
CA LEU A 80 -1.85 8.56 -8.06
C LEU A 80 -1.97 10.09 -7.97
N THR A 81 -1.26 10.81 -8.84
CA THR A 81 -1.26 12.27 -8.88
C THR A 81 -2.59 12.80 -9.42
N ILE A 82 -3.02 12.30 -10.58
CA ILE A 82 -4.20 12.84 -11.30
C ILE A 82 -5.51 12.40 -10.62
N CYS A 83 -5.61 11.13 -10.21
CA CYS A 83 -6.86 10.57 -9.70
C CYS A 83 -7.03 10.74 -8.18
N LEU A 84 -5.95 10.73 -7.40
CA LEU A 84 -6.02 10.82 -5.93
C LEU A 84 -5.49 12.14 -5.37
N SER A 85 -4.90 13.01 -6.21
CA SER A 85 -4.21 14.23 -5.78
C SER A 85 -3.21 13.97 -4.65
N LEU A 86 -2.53 12.82 -4.72
CA LEU A 86 -1.53 12.43 -3.74
C LEU A 86 -0.34 13.40 -3.84
N ASN A 87 0.16 13.86 -2.69
CA ASN A 87 1.28 14.81 -2.66
C ASN A 87 2.54 14.16 -3.27
N SER A 88 3.13 14.82 -4.27
CA SER A 88 4.29 14.32 -5.02
C SER A 88 5.51 14.05 -4.15
N LEU A 89 5.62 14.68 -2.97
CA LEU A 89 6.68 14.40 -1.99
C LEU A 89 6.69 12.94 -1.50
N TYR A 90 5.56 12.24 -1.57
CA TYR A 90 5.46 10.83 -1.20
C TYR A 90 5.51 9.88 -2.41
N ILE A 91 5.53 10.39 -3.64
CA ILE A 91 5.46 9.53 -4.84
C ILE A 91 6.86 9.35 -5.40
N HIS A 92 7.33 8.10 -5.42
CA HIS A 92 8.66 7.73 -5.90
C HIS A 92 8.56 6.76 -7.08
N PRO A 93 8.48 7.27 -8.32
CA PRO A 93 8.43 6.43 -9.50
C PRO A 93 9.75 5.69 -9.71
N LEU A 94 9.68 4.40 -10.02
CA LEU A 94 10.80 3.52 -10.35
C LEU A 94 10.58 2.93 -11.74
N GLU A 95 11.57 3.06 -12.62
CA GLU A 95 11.53 2.49 -13.97
C GLU A 95 11.52 0.95 -13.92
N LEU A 96 10.84 0.35 -14.90
CA LEU A 96 10.87 -1.09 -15.09
C LEU A 96 12.28 -1.57 -15.44
N ASP A 97 12.58 -2.81 -15.07
CA ASP A 97 13.83 -3.53 -15.39
C ASP A 97 15.11 -2.83 -14.91
N LYS A 98 14.97 -1.88 -14.00
CA LYS A 98 16.08 -1.16 -13.37
C LYS A 98 16.20 -1.54 -11.89
N GLU A 99 17.42 -1.79 -11.45
CA GLU A 99 17.74 -2.07 -10.06
C GLU A 99 17.87 -0.76 -9.27
N TYR A 100 17.20 -0.71 -8.12
CA TYR A 100 17.26 0.37 -7.15
C TYR A 100 17.69 -0.18 -5.79
N VAL A 101 18.46 0.59 -5.03
CA VAL A 101 18.78 0.26 -3.63
C VAL A 101 17.92 1.14 -2.73
N ILE A 102 16.99 0.53 -2.01
CA ILE A 102 16.09 1.20 -1.08
C ILE A 102 16.40 0.62 0.30
N GLN A 103 16.82 1.45 1.25
CA GLN A 103 17.15 1.02 2.62
C GLN A 103 18.06 -0.22 2.68
N GLY A 104 19.05 -0.31 1.78
CA GLY A 104 19.99 -1.44 1.70
C GLY A 104 19.48 -2.68 0.95
N VAL A 105 18.22 -2.70 0.52
CA VAL A 105 17.61 -3.81 -0.24
C VAL A 105 17.58 -3.47 -1.72
N LYS A 106 17.98 -4.42 -2.57
CA LYS A 106 17.88 -4.27 -4.02
C LYS A 106 16.44 -4.56 -4.46
N VAL A 107 15.84 -3.64 -5.20
CA VAL A 107 14.48 -3.74 -5.71
C VAL A 107 14.48 -3.53 -7.23
N THR A 108 13.77 -4.39 -7.94
CA THR A 108 13.51 -4.25 -9.38
C THR A 108 12.01 -4.41 -9.63
N LEU A 109 11.42 -3.50 -10.41
CA LEU A 109 10.05 -3.63 -10.88
C LEU A 109 10.07 -4.31 -12.25
N LEU A 110 9.30 -5.38 -12.42
CA LEU A 110 9.20 -6.13 -13.68
C LEU A 110 7.80 -5.96 -14.25
N GLU A 111 7.68 -5.93 -15.58
CA GLU A 111 6.38 -5.85 -16.24
C GLU A 111 5.50 -7.04 -15.82
N ALA A 112 4.25 -6.74 -15.48
CA ALA A 112 3.34 -7.69 -14.87
C ALA A 112 2.48 -8.41 -15.93
N ASN A 113 2.08 -7.70 -16.99
CA ASN A 113 1.10 -8.07 -17.99
C ASN A 113 -0.34 -8.14 -17.43
N HIS A 114 -0.70 -7.20 -16.54
CA HIS A 114 -2.05 -7.07 -15.93
C HIS A 114 -2.89 -5.99 -16.61
N CYS A 115 -2.43 -4.77 -16.41
CA CYS A 115 -3.02 -3.51 -16.78
C CYS A 115 -1.86 -2.51 -16.91
N PRO A 116 -2.07 -1.38 -17.59
CA PRO A 116 -1.00 -0.42 -17.81
C PRO A 116 -0.36 0.03 -16.47
N GLY A 117 0.96 -0.14 -16.38
CA GLY A 117 1.74 0.27 -15.21
C GLY A 117 1.77 -0.74 -14.06
N ALA A 118 1.15 -1.91 -14.20
CA ALA A 118 1.31 -2.97 -13.22
C ALA A 118 2.73 -3.53 -13.21
N ALA A 119 3.25 -3.82 -12.02
CA ALA A 119 4.56 -4.43 -11.85
C ALA A 119 4.59 -5.57 -10.84
N LEU A 120 5.39 -6.59 -11.13
CA LEU A 120 5.92 -7.51 -10.14
C LEU A 120 7.07 -6.82 -9.40
N LEU A 121 7.25 -7.11 -8.12
CA LEU A 121 8.33 -6.55 -7.32
C LEU A 121 9.34 -7.63 -6.96
N HIS A 122 10.56 -7.49 -7.45
CA HIS A 122 11.66 -8.38 -7.12
C HIS A 122 12.52 -7.74 -6.04
N PHE A 123 12.54 -8.32 -4.85
CA PHE A 123 13.38 -7.91 -3.73
C PHE A 123 14.53 -8.91 -3.55
N ARG A 124 15.79 -8.45 -3.60
CA ARG A 124 16.94 -9.30 -3.23
C ARG A 124 17.36 -8.98 -1.81
N LEU A 125 17.11 -9.93 -0.92
CA LEU A 125 17.49 -9.90 0.49
C LEU A 125 18.89 -10.53 0.64
N HIS A 126 19.46 -10.50 1.85
CA HIS A 126 20.84 -10.96 2.06
C HIS A 126 21.04 -12.43 1.69
N ASP A 127 20.06 -13.28 2.04
CA ASP A 127 20.17 -14.73 1.88
C ASP A 127 19.26 -15.30 0.78
N TRP A 128 18.25 -14.55 0.33
CA TRP A 128 17.21 -15.04 -0.59
C TRP A 128 16.59 -13.93 -1.45
N ASP A 129 16.03 -14.32 -2.58
CA ASP A 129 15.24 -13.44 -3.44
C ASP A 129 13.74 -13.67 -3.23
N LEU A 130 12.97 -12.59 -3.19
CA LEU A 130 11.52 -12.62 -3.10
C LEU A 130 10.91 -11.92 -4.31
N LEU A 131 10.18 -12.68 -5.13
CA LEU A 131 9.33 -12.12 -6.17
C LEU A 131 7.90 -11.98 -5.64
N PHE A 132 7.47 -10.74 -5.42
CA PHE A 132 6.11 -10.43 -5.01
C PHE A 132 5.22 -10.30 -6.26
N ALA A 133 4.29 -11.23 -6.39
CA ALA A 133 3.27 -11.27 -7.42
C ALA A 133 1.90 -11.34 -6.74
N HIS A 134 1.18 -10.22 -6.67
CA HIS A 134 -0.17 -10.22 -6.13
C HIS A 134 -1.19 -9.94 -7.24
N TRP A 135 -1.81 -11.04 -7.68
CA TRP A 135 -2.83 -11.07 -8.72
C TRP A 135 -4.09 -11.64 -8.12
N ARG A 136 -5.13 -10.83 -7.98
CA ARG A 136 -6.50 -11.36 -7.96
C ARG A 136 -7.06 -11.14 -9.36
N PHE A 137 -7.40 -12.24 -10.04
CA PHE A 137 -8.28 -12.20 -11.20
C PHE A 137 -9.59 -11.54 -10.74
N GLN A 138 -9.74 -10.26 -10.99
CA GLN A 138 -11.05 -9.62 -10.99
C GLN A 138 -11.60 -9.90 -12.39
N GLY A 139 -12.51 -10.87 -12.46
CA GLY A 139 -13.34 -11.04 -13.65
C GLY A 139 -14.07 -9.73 -13.94
N PHE A 140 -14.20 -9.43 -15.24
CA PHE A 140 -14.84 -8.24 -15.79
C PHE A 140 -16.19 -7.90 -15.16
#